data_AF-A0A4Y2WK70-F1
#
_entry.id   AF-A0A4Y2WK70-F1
#
_cell.length_a   1.000
_cell.length_b   1.000
_cell.length_c   1.000
_cell.angle_alpha   90.00
_cell.angle_beta   90.00
_cell.angle_gamma   90.00
#
_symmetry.space_group_name_H-M   'P 1'
#
loop_
_entity.id
_entity.type
_entity.pdbx_description
1 polymer ?
#
loop_
_entity_poly.entity_id
_entity_poly.type
_entity_poly.pdbx_seq_one_letter_code
_entity_poly.pdbx_strand_id
1 'polypeptide(L)'
;MRTVQRTVINMGSQSRKPTRVPLLTARHKALLLSWARQHYHWTVYDWKHVAWSDESRFQLYRTDARVRPPKSPETNIIEDIRDALLNAVENRSPPSRTPMDLWTVLKDEWCELPPRYLQTLVESMPHRFAALLCVRGGPTRY
;
A
#
# COMPACT_ATOMS: atom_id res chain seq x y z
N MET A 1 0.83 5.43 45.67
CA MET A 1 -0.23 5.33 44.64
C MET A 1 0.30 4.56 43.44
N ARG A 2 -0.30 3.40 43.13
CA ARG A 2 0.10 2.55 41.99
C ARG A 2 -0.80 2.92 40.81
N THR A 3 -0.19 3.55 39.83
CA THR A 3 -0.84 4.27 38.73
C THR A 3 -1.50 3.33 37.72
N VAL A 4 -2.64 3.78 37.19
CA VAL A 4 -3.55 3.17 36.19
C VAL A 4 -2.87 2.34 35.09
N GLN A 5 -1.63 2.67 34.75
CA GLN A 5 -0.84 2.01 33.72
C GLN A 5 -0.56 0.52 33.98
N ARG A 6 -0.33 0.10 35.24
CA ARG A 6 -0.07 -1.31 35.57
C ARG A 6 -1.31 -2.21 35.42
N THR A 7 -2.48 -1.67 35.72
CA THR A 7 -3.76 -2.38 35.59
C THR A 7 -4.10 -2.64 34.12
N VAL A 8 -3.84 -1.66 33.25
CA VAL A 8 -4.10 -1.77 31.80
C VAL A 8 -3.21 -2.83 31.13
N ILE A 9 -1.92 -2.91 31.51
CA ILE A 9 -0.99 -3.92 30.97
C ILE A 9 -1.35 -5.33 31.46
N ASN A 10 -1.71 -5.49 32.74
CA ASN A 10 -2.12 -6.79 33.30
C ASN A 10 -3.44 -7.33 32.73
N MET A 11 -4.32 -6.46 32.21
CA MET A 11 -5.51 -6.85 31.47
C MET A 11 -5.24 -7.19 29.99
N GLY A 12 -3.97 -7.40 29.62
CA GLY A 12 -3.57 -7.83 28.27
C GLY A 12 -3.60 -6.72 27.21
N SER A 13 -3.80 -5.46 27.60
CA SER A 13 -3.84 -4.35 26.65
C SER A 13 -2.43 -3.86 26.30
N GLN A 14 -2.06 -4.00 25.03
CA GLN A 14 -0.82 -3.44 24.49
C GLN A 14 -1.06 -1.99 24.04
N SER A 15 -0.20 -1.06 24.46
CA SER A 15 -0.18 0.29 23.88
C SER A 15 0.26 0.20 22.42
N ARG A 16 -0.57 0.68 21.49
CA ARG A 16 -0.24 0.81 20.07
C ARG A 16 -0.40 2.25 19.65
N LYS A 17 0.58 2.79 18.93
CA LYS A 17 0.46 4.12 18.31
C LYS A 17 -0.50 4.02 17.14
N PRO A 18 -1.53 4.88 17.04
CA PRO A 18 -2.38 4.91 15.86
C PRO A 18 -1.52 5.25 14.65
N THR A 19 -1.59 4.43 13.60
CA THR A 19 -1.03 4.81 12.29
C THR A 19 -1.76 6.06 11.84
N ARG A 20 -1.05 7.18 11.69
CA ARG A 20 -1.60 8.41 11.13
C ARG A 20 -1.81 8.19 9.65
N VAL A 21 -2.98 7.65 9.32
CA VAL A 21 -3.45 7.51 7.97
C VAL A 21 -3.94 8.90 7.53
N PRO A 22 -3.51 9.54 6.42
CA PRO A 22 -4.36 10.55 5.81
C PRO A 22 -5.68 9.86 5.52
N LEU A 23 -6.65 10.08 6.39
CA LEU A 23 -8.00 9.55 6.23
C LEU A 23 -8.41 9.98 4.84
N LEU A 24 -8.63 9.02 3.94
CA LEU A 24 -9.26 9.30 2.65
C LEU A 24 -10.41 10.25 2.94
N THR A 25 -10.32 11.48 2.43
CA THR A 25 -11.33 12.49 2.72
C THR A 25 -12.69 11.92 2.34
N ALA A 26 -13.77 12.34 3.01
CA ALA A 26 -15.11 11.85 2.67
C ALA A 26 -15.40 11.98 1.16
N ARG A 27 -14.82 13.02 0.53
CA ARG A 27 -14.81 13.22 -0.92
C ARG A 27 -14.09 12.12 -1.68
N HIS A 28 -12.85 11.76 -1.31
CA HIS A 28 -12.12 10.66 -1.95
C HIS A 28 -12.85 9.33 -1.80
N LYS A 29 -13.42 9.04 -0.61
CA LYS A 29 -14.22 7.83 -0.39
C LYS A 29 -15.47 7.80 -1.25
N ALA A 30 -16.19 8.93 -1.36
CA ALA A 30 -17.39 9.05 -2.18
C ALA A 30 -17.06 8.84 -3.67
N LEU A 31 -15.97 9.45 -4.16
CA LEU A 31 -15.50 9.27 -5.54
C LEU A 31 -15.13 7.81 -5.83
N LEU A 32 -14.36 7.19 -4.94
CA LEU A 32 -14.00 5.78 -5.04
C LEU A 32 -15.23 4.87 -5.07
N LEU A 33 -16.21 5.13 -4.20
CA LEU A 33 -17.45 4.35 -4.16
C LEU A 33 -18.31 4.57 -5.42
N SER A 34 -18.41 5.81 -5.93
CA SER A 34 -19.15 6.07 -7.17
C SER A 34 -18.50 5.36 -8.36
N TRP A 35 -17.16 5.38 -8.42
CA TRP A 35 -16.39 4.73 -9.47
C TRP A 35 -16.52 3.20 -9.36
N ALA A 36 -16.32 2.63 -8.17
CA ALA A 36 -16.50 1.20 -7.91
C ALA A 36 -17.90 0.70 -8.30
N ARG A 37 -18.96 1.50 -8.08
CA ARG A 37 -20.32 1.16 -8.49
C ARG A 37 -20.51 1.17 -10.01
N GLN A 38 -19.92 2.14 -10.70
CA GLN A 38 -19.98 2.22 -12.17
C GLN A 38 -19.25 1.04 -12.82
N HIS A 39 -18.16 0.60 -12.19
CA HIS A 39 -17.27 -0.44 -12.69
C HIS A 39 -17.50 -1.81 -12.03
N TYR A 40 -18.64 -2.01 -11.37
CA TYR A 40 -18.96 -3.26 -10.67
C TYR A 40 -19.04 -4.47 -11.60
N HIS A 41 -19.43 -4.26 -12.86
CA HIS A 41 -19.58 -5.31 -13.86
C HIS A 41 -18.29 -5.63 -14.63
N TRP A 42 -17.17 -4.96 -14.30
CA TRP A 42 -15.91 -5.14 -15.02
C TRP A 42 -15.29 -6.51 -14.76
N THR A 43 -14.91 -7.15 -15.86
CA THR A 43 -14.17 -8.40 -15.88
C THR A 43 -12.68 -8.16 -15.70
N VAL A 44 -11.93 -9.22 -15.38
CA VAL A 44 -10.44 -9.18 -15.37
C VAL A 44 -9.88 -8.63 -16.68
N TYR A 45 -10.54 -8.87 -17.81
CA TYR A 45 -10.11 -8.35 -19.10
C TYR A 45 -10.21 -6.81 -19.16
N ASP A 46 -11.29 -6.23 -18.62
CA ASP A 46 -11.45 -4.77 -18.55
C ASP A 46 -10.36 -4.15 -17.66
N TRP A 47 -10.03 -4.79 -16.53
CA TRP A 47 -8.96 -4.35 -15.63
C TRP A 47 -7.57 -4.36 -16.27
N LYS A 48 -7.31 -5.23 -17.25
CA LYS A 48 -6.04 -5.26 -18.00
C LYS A 48 -5.85 -4.02 -18.89
N HIS A 49 -6.92 -3.31 -19.23
CA HIS A 49 -6.87 -2.11 -20.07
C HIS A 49 -6.84 -0.81 -19.24
N VAL A 50 -6.92 -0.91 -17.91
CA VAL A 50 -6.80 0.24 -17.02
C VAL A 50 -5.34 0.66 -16.92
N ALA A 51 -5.06 1.93 -17.21
CA ALA A 51 -3.76 2.53 -16.97
C ALA A 51 -3.63 2.93 -15.49
N TRP A 52 -2.64 2.37 -14.81
CA TRP A 52 -2.33 2.66 -13.40
C TRP A 52 -1.09 3.57 -13.34
N SER A 53 -1.19 4.69 -12.61
CA SER A 53 -0.09 5.63 -12.41
C SER A 53 -0.18 6.30 -11.05
N ASP A 54 0.94 6.45 -10.35
CA ASP A 54 1.03 7.20 -9.10
C ASP A 54 2.44 7.76 -8.91
N GLU A 55 2.59 8.74 -8.03
CA GLU A 55 3.88 9.33 -7.66
C GLU A 55 4.36 8.76 -6.32
N SER A 56 5.47 8.02 -6.35
CA SER A 56 6.09 7.45 -5.15
C SER A 56 7.45 8.09 -4.87
N ARG A 57 7.70 8.41 -3.60
CA ARG A 57 9.00 8.90 -3.13
C ARG A 57 9.84 7.74 -2.57
N PHE A 58 11.06 7.60 -3.07
CA PHE A 58 12.08 6.70 -2.56
C PHE A 58 13.17 7.50 -1.86
N GLN A 59 13.64 7.05 -0.70
CA GLN A 59 14.65 7.74 0.11
C GLN A 59 15.89 6.86 0.30
N LEU A 60 17.08 7.46 0.17
CA LEU A 60 18.37 6.77 0.32
C LEU A 60 18.70 6.43 1.77
N TYR A 61 18.40 7.36 2.67
CA TYR A 61 18.59 7.19 4.10
C TYR A 61 17.21 7.07 4.74
N ARG A 62 17.04 6.13 5.67
CA ARG A 62 15.89 6.15 6.58
C ARG A 62 15.98 7.43 7.42
N THR A 63 15.32 8.49 7.01
CA THR A 63 15.09 9.65 7.88
C THR A 63 13.97 9.27 8.83
N ASP A 64 14.37 8.75 9.98
CA ASP A 64 13.54 8.48 11.14
C ASP A 64 12.45 7.39 10.97
N ALA A 65 12.21 6.66 12.06
CA ALA A 65 11.36 5.46 12.10
C ALA A 65 9.84 5.73 11.98
N ARG A 66 9.42 6.83 11.35
CA ARG A 66 8.02 7.29 11.26
C ARG A 66 7.91 8.06 9.94
N VAL A 67 7.29 7.56 8.88
CA VAL A 67 5.88 7.25 8.74
C VAL A 67 5.81 6.44 7.44
N ARG A 68 5.49 5.14 7.49
CA ARG A 68 4.93 4.53 6.29
C ARG A 68 3.61 5.25 6.04
N PRO A 69 3.37 5.84 4.85
CA PRO A 69 2.04 6.30 4.53
C PRO A 69 1.10 5.12 4.77
N PRO A 70 -0.08 5.37 5.34
CA PRO A 70 -1.00 4.28 5.56
C PRO A 70 -1.25 3.53 4.27
N LYS A 71 -1.17 2.21 4.35
CA LYS A 71 -1.59 1.36 3.27
C LYS A 71 -3.08 1.58 3.09
N SER A 72 -3.48 2.03 1.89
CA SER A 72 -4.83 1.83 1.37
C SER A 72 -4.72 0.69 0.36
N PRO A 73 -4.57 -0.57 0.82
CA PRO A 73 -4.27 -1.73 -0.04
C PRO A 73 -5.36 -2.00 -1.10
N GLU A 74 -6.49 -1.30 -0.99
CA GLU A 74 -7.72 -1.59 -1.70
C GLU A 74 -7.83 -0.86 -3.04
N THR A 75 -7.05 0.19 -3.27
CA THR A 75 -7.29 1.11 -4.39
C THR A 75 -6.16 1.24 -5.40
N ASN A 76 -4.96 0.69 -5.14
CA ASN A 76 -3.84 0.97 -6.02
C ASN A 76 -2.84 -0.19 -6.13
N ILE A 77 -2.83 -0.86 -7.29
CA ILE A 77 -1.80 -1.83 -7.70
C ILE A 77 -0.39 -1.22 -7.55
N ILE A 78 -0.24 0.08 -7.75
CA ILE A 78 1.05 0.77 -7.68
C ILE A 78 1.66 0.73 -6.27
N GLU A 79 0.85 0.70 -5.20
CA GLU A 79 1.39 0.58 -3.84
C GLU A 79 2.00 -0.80 -3.58
N ASP A 80 1.43 -1.87 -4.15
CA ASP A 80 2.03 -3.21 -4.05
C ASP A 80 3.35 -3.28 -4.82
N ILE A 81 3.38 -2.70 -6.02
CA ILE A 81 4.61 -2.64 -6.82
C ILE A 81 5.67 -1.81 -6.08
N ARG A 82 5.29 -0.67 -5.50
CA ARG A 82 6.19 0.14 -4.67
C ARG A 82 6.73 -0.63 -3.48
N ASP A 83 5.90 -1.38 -2.77
CA ASP A 83 6.32 -2.22 -1.65
C ASP A 83 7.31 -3.30 -2.10
N ALA A 84 7.08 -3.93 -3.26
CA ALA A 84 7.99 -4.90 -3.85
C ALA A 84 9.36 -4.26 -4.17
N LEU A 85 9.37 -3.07 -4.79
CA LEU A 85 10.59 -2.33 -5.10
C LEU A 85 11.34 -1.89 -3.84
N LEU A 86 10.63 -1.40 -2.82
CA LEU A 86 11.24 -1.01 -1.54
C LEU A 86 11.89 -2.22 -0.86
N ASN A 87 11.22 -3.36 -0.86
CA ASN A 87 11.75 -4.60 -0.31
C ASN A 87 12.97 -5.09 -1.10
N ALA A 88 12.95 -5.00 -2.43
CA ALA A 88 14.08 -5.37 -3.27
C ALA A 88 15.31 -4.48 -3.00
N VAL A 89 15.11 -3.16 -2.95
CA VAL A 89 16.16 -2.19 -2.60
C VAL A 89 16.72 -2.44 -1.19
N GLU A 90 15.88 -2.76 -0.21
CA GLU A 90 16.30 -2.99 1.18
C GLU A 90 17.12 -4.28 1.34
N ASN A 91 16.81 -5.31 0.56
CA ASN A 91 17.51 -6.60 0.62
C ASN A 91 18.73 -6.69 -0.32
N ARG A 92 19.01 -5.65 -1.13
CA ARG A 92 20.14 -5.66 -2.06
C ARG A 92 21.48 -5.51 -1.31
N SER A 93 22.44 -6.33 -1.70
CA SER A 93 23.84 -6.21 -1.28
C SER A 93 24.71 -5.92 -2.52
N PRO A 94 25.57 -4.88 -2.51
CA PRO A 94 25.76 -3.89 -1.45
C PRO A 94 24.61 -2.87 -1.36
N PRO A 95 24.40 -2.21 -0.21
CA PRO A 95 23.37 -1.19 -0.07
C PRO A 95 23.67 0.03 -0.94
N SER A 96 22.64 0.64 -1.53
CA SER A 96 22.76 1.84 -2.33
C SER A 96 23.21 3.03 -1.46
N ARG A 97 24.34 3.65 -1.82
CA ARG A 97 24.94 4.76 -1.05
C ARG A 97 24.74 6.11 -1.73
N THR A 98 24.37 6.12 -3.00
CA THR A 98 24.17 7.34 -3.78
C THR A 98 22.80 7.35 -4.48
N PRO A 99 22.23 8.53 -4.79
CA PRO A 99 21.00 8.63 -5.57
C PRO A 99 21.07 7.92 -6.91
N MET A 100 22.26 7.94 -7.54
CA MET A 100 22.51 7.27 -8.81
C MET A 100 22.39 5.75 -8.66
N ASP A 101 22.99 5.18 -7.61
CA ASP A 101 22.89 3.75 -7.32
C ASP A 101 21.45 3.34 -6.98
N LEU A 102 20.72 4.17 -6.22
CA LEU A 102 19.31 3.88 -5.94
C LEU A 102 18.48 3.87 -7.22
N TRP A 103 18.73 4.80 -8.14
CA TRP A 103 18.02 4.85 -9.41
C TRP A 103 18.33 3.64 -10.30
N THR A 104 19.59 3.20 -10.36
CA THR A 104 19.95 1.99 -11.10
C THR A 104 19.29 0.76 -10.48
N VAL A 105 19.29 0.63 -9.16
CA VAL A 105 18.60 -0.46 -8.46
C VAL A 105 17.12 -0.48 -8.78
N LEU A 106 16.44 0.66 -8.66
CA LEU A 106 15.00 0.72 -8.92
C LEU A 106 14.68 0.32 -10.36
N LYS A 107 15.54 0.71 -11.33
CA LYS A 107 15.38 0.30 -12.73
C LYS A 107 15.60 -1.19 -12.92
N ASP A 108 16.68 -1.74 -12.38
CA ASP A 108 17.02 -3.15 -12.51
C ASP A 108 15.88 -4.01 -11.93
N GLU A 109 15.49 -3.73 -10.69
CA GLU A 109 14.43 -4.45 -9.98
C GLU A 109 13.08 -4.30 -10.66
N TRP A 110 12.77 -3.11 -11.20
CA TRP A 110 11.55 -2.91 -11.99
C TRP A 110 11.51 -3.80 -13.25
N CYS A 111 12.64 -3.92 -13.95
CA CYS A 111 12.75 -4.77 -15.14
C CYS A 111 12.68 -6.26 -14.80
N GLU A 112 13.17 -6.66 -13.62
CA GLU A 112 13.13 -8.04 -13.13
C GLU A 112 11.77 -8.44 -12.53
N LEU A 113 10.82 -7.51 -12.37
CA LEU A 113 9.48 -7.83 -11.87
C LEU A 113 8.81 -8.86 -12.79
N PRO A 114 8.45 -10.06 -12.28
CA PRO A 114 7.87 -11.09 -13.11
C PRO A 114 6.53 -10.61 -13.71
N PRO A 115 6.28 -10.81 -15.01
CA PRO A 115 4.99 -10.49 -15.62
C PRO A 115 3.82 -11.20 -14.92
N ARG A 116 4.08 -12.37 -14.33
CA ARG A 116 3.12 -13.12 -13.50
C ARG A 116 2.70 -12.36 -12.25
N TYR A 117 3.61 -11.66 -11.59
CA TYR A 117 3.30 -10.85 -10.42
C TYR A 117 2.39 -9.67 -10.80
N LEU A 118 2.66 -8.99 -11.90
CA LEU A 118 1.78 -7.92 -12.40
C LEU A 118 0.40 -8.45 -12.80
N GLN A 119 0.34 -9.65 -13.41
CA GLN A 119 -0.94 -10.30 -13.75
C GLN A 119 -1.77 -10.63 -12.51
N THR A 120 -1.17 -11.19 -11.46
CA THR A 120 -1.92 -11.52 -10.22
C THR A 120 -2.45 -10.28 -9.53
N LEU A 121 -1.73 -9.16 -9.58
CA LEU A 121 -2.22 -7.88 -9.07
C LEU A 121 -3.47 -7.42 -9.82
N VAL A 122 -3.45 -7.44 -11.16
CA VAL A 122 -4.61 -7.07 -11.99
C VAL A 122 -5.79 -8.04 -11.78
N GLU A 123 -5.52 -9.34 -11.70
CA GLU A 123 -6.54 -10.37 -11.46
C GLU A 123 -7.18 -10.27 -10.07
N SER A 124 -6.47 -9.69 -9.11
CA SER A 124 -7.00 -9.44 -7.77
C SER A 124 -7.92 -8.21 -7.68
N MET A 125 -7.95 -7.34 -8.69
CA MET A 125 -8.70 -6.09 -8.66
C MET A 125 -10.21 -6.23 -8.43
N PRO A 126 -10.94 -7.15 -9.09
CA PRO A 126 -12.36 -7.36 -8.80
C PRO A 126 -12.63 -7.66 -7.32
N HIS A 127 -11.77 -8.49 -6.71
CA HIS A 127 -11.90 -8.88 -5.30
C HIS A 127 -11.61 -7.71 -4.35
N ARG A 128 -10.58 -6.90 -4.66
CA ARG A 128 -10.23 -5.69 -3.89
C ARG A 128 -11.34 -4.64 -3.95
N PHE A 129 -11.91 -4.42 -5.12
CA PHE A 129 -13.04 -3.50 -5.30
C PHE A 129 -14.31 -4.00 -4.61
N ALA A 130 -14.57 -5.31 -4.64
CA ALA A 130 -15.66 -5.92 -3.87
C ALA A 130 -15.46 -5.72 -2.34
N ALA A 131 -14.24 -5.90 -1.85
CA ALA A 131 -13.91 -5.64 -0.45
C ALA A 131 -14.17 -4.18 -0.06
N LEU A 132 -13.71 -3.21 -0.88
CA LEU A 132 -13.92 -1.78 -0.69
C LEU A 132 -15.40 -1.37 -0.65
N LEU A 133 -16.21 -1.99 -1.51
CA LEU A 133 -17.67 -1.81 -1.53
C LEU A 133 -18.33 -2.36 -0.24
N CYS A 134 -17.90 -3.54 0.23
CA CYS A 134 -18.40 -4.17 1.45
C CYS A 134 -18.14 -3.32 2.71
N VAL A 135 -16.98 -2.68 2.82
CA VAL A 135 -16.67 -1.80 3.96
C VAL A 135 -17.12 -0.35 3.81
N ARG A 136 -17.83 0.00 2.72
CA ARG A 136 -18.26 1.39 2.43
C ARG A 136 -17.09 2.41 2.50
N GLY A 137 -15.89 2.01 2.07
CA GLY A 137 -14.67 2.84 2.19
C GLY A 137 -14.06 2.93 3.60
N GLY A 138 -14.35 1.95 4.47
CA GLY A 138 -13.60 1.68 5.69
C GLY A 138 -12.29 0.94 5.41
N PRO A 139 -11.38 0.79 6.38
CA PRO A 139 -10.17 -0.02 6.21
C PRO A 139 -10.47 -1.53 6.32
N THR A 140 -10.13 -2.32 5.31
CA THR A 140 -10.12 -3.79 5.36
C THR A 140 -8.76 -4.34 5.81
N ARG A 141 -8.75 -5.60 6.24
CA ARG A 141 -7.52 -6.34 6.55
C ARG A 141 -7.09 -7.12 5.31
N TYR A 142 -6.10 -6.59 4.60
CA TYR A 142 -5.20 -7.35 3.73
C TYR A 142 -3.76 -7.02 4.14
#